data_AF-A0AAW8U054-F1
#
_entry.id   AF-A0AAW8U054-F1
#
_cell.length_a   1.000
_cell.length_b   1.000
_cell.length_c   1.000
_cell.angle_alpha   90.00
_cell.angle_beta   90.00
_cell.angle_gamma   90.00
#
_symmetry.space_group_name_H-M   'P 1'
#
loop_
_entity.id
_entity.type
_entity.pdbx_description
1 polymer ?
#
loop_
_entity_poly.entity_id
_entity_poly.type
_entity_poly.pdbx_seq_one_letter_code
_entity_poly.pdbx_strand_id
1 'polypeptide(L)'
;MFSYYFFFIRKIILFLLAINFFYQGIKWYQSNKKITFSESTKHRFKCTSCQKEYTINGGEAKKKLSGAIKKSVQTPFRQTTQYKFSCPECQQYAFQEKEFDINQTKLLGNTRVQIDTFQIKPFKEFALKGILPMLIGMLLLG
;
A
#
# COMPACT_ATOMS: atom_id res chain seq x y z
N MET A 1 0.31 30.54 -35.84
CA MET A 1 -0.78 30.72 -34.86
C MET A 1 -1.40 29.38 -34.42
N PHE A 2 -1.83 28.51 -35.33
CA PHE A 2 -2.40 27.17 -35.02
C PHE A 2 -1.53 26.28 -34.10
N SER A 3 -0.21 26.25 -34.33
CA SER A 3 0.73 25.45 -33.52
C SER A 3 0.78 25.86 -32.04
N TYR A 4 0.59 27.15 -31.74
CA TYR A 4 0.60 27.67 -30.37
C TYR A 4 -0.65 27.26 -29.60
N TYR A 5 -1.83 27.31 -30.23
CA TYR A 5 -3.07 26.85 -29.62
C TYR A 5 -3.06 25.36 -29.35
N PHE A 6 -2.55 24.55 -30.29
CA PHE A 6 -2.42 23.11 -30.10
C PHE A 6 -1.50 22.78 -28.90
N PHE A 7 -0.37 23.48 -28.77
CA PHE A 7 0.53 23.35 -27.62
C PHE A 7 -0.15 23.68 -26.28
N PHE A 8 -0.95 24.76 -26.25
CA PHE A 8 -1.70 25.14 -25.04
C PHE A 8 -2.77 24.13 -24.67
N ILE A 9 -3.58 23.67 -25.63
CA ILE A 9 -4.63 22.67 -25.42
C ILE A 9 -4.02 21.37 -24.86
N ARG A 10 -2.90 20.93 -25.42
CA ARG A 10 -2.16 19.75 -24.96
C ARG A 10 -1.77 19.85 -23.48
N LYS A 11 -1.23 21.01 -23.06
CA LYS A 11 -0.86 21.26 -21.66
C LYS A 11 -2.07 21.29 -20.74
N ILE A 12 -3.20 21.89 -21.17
CA ILE A 12 -4.44 21.92 -20.40
C ILE A 12 -4.97 20.50 -20.17
N ILE A 13 -5.00 19.66 -21.19
CA ILE A 13 -5.48 18.26 -21.07
C ILE A 13 -4.59 17.47 -20.11
N LEU A 14 -3.26 17.56 -20.25
CA LEU A 14 -2.33 16.90 -19.34
C LEU A 14 -2.48 17.40 -17.89
N PHE A 15 -2.74 18.68 -17.70
CA PHE A 15 -2.98 19.26 -16.38
C PHE A 15 -4.27 18.73 -15.74
N LEU A 16 -5.36 18.63 -16.51
CA LEU A 16 -6.61 18.04 -16.04
C LEU A 16 -6.44 16.55 -15.69
N LEU A 17 -5.69 15.79 -16.50
CA LEU A 17 -5.36 14.39 -16.20
C LEU A 17 -4.53 14.26 -14.93
N ALA A 18 -3.57 15.16 -14.70
CA ALA A 18 -2.78 15.19 -13.48
C ALA A 18 -3.68 15.46 -12.25
N ILE A 19 -4.59 16.43 -12.33
CA ILE A 19 -5.57 16.69 -11.26
C ILE A 19 -6.40 15.44 -10.98
N ASN A 20 -6.92 14.76 -12.00
CA ASN A 20 -7.68 13.52 -11.83
C ASN A 20 -6.83 12.41 -11.19
N PHE A 21 -5.56 12.28 -11.59
CA PHE A 21 -4.63 11.32 -10.97
C PHE A 21 -4.49 11.58 -9.46
N PHE A 22 -4.24 12.82 -9.05
CA PHE A 22 -4.14 13.17 -7.63
C PHE A 22 -5.44 12.95 -6.88
N TYR A 23 -6.59 13.34 -7.47
CA TYR A 23 -7.91 13.11 -6.89
C TYR A 23 -8.17 11.63 -6.62
N GLN A 24 -7.93 10.75 -7.62
CA GLN A 24 -8.12 9.32 -7.46
C GLN A 24 -7.10 8.72 -6.46
N GLY A 25 -5.88 9.25 -6.41
CA GLY A 25 -4.86 8.84 -5.45
C GLY A 25 -5.28 9.14 -4.00
N ILE A 26 -5.83 10.33 -3.74
CA ILE A 26 -6.37 10.69 -2.42
C ILE A 26 -7.56 9.80 -2.06
N LYS A 27 -8.49 9.57 -3.00
CA LYS A 27 -9.65 8.70 -2.80
C LYS A 27 -9.24 7.26 -2.47
N TRP A 28 -8.26 6.74 -3.19
CA TRP A 28 -7.66 5.43 -2.95
C TRP A 28 -7.04 5.34 -1.55
N TYR A 29 -6.23 6.34 -1.17
CA TYR A 29 -5.59 6.39 0.14
C TYR A 29 -6.62 6.39 1.29
N GLN A 30 -7.68 7.19 1.18
CA GLN A 30 -8.75 7.24 2.18
C GLN A 30 -9.50 5.90 2.27
N SER A 31 -9.83 5.30 1.13
CA SER A 31 -10.50 3.99 1.07
C SER A 31 -9.64 2.90 1.72
N ASN A 32 -8.36 2.84 1.37
CA ASN A 32 -7.41 1.90 1.97
C ASN A 32 -7.27 2.09 3.47
N LYS A 33 -7.17 3.32 3.96
CA LYS A 33 -7.10 3.59 5.40
C LYS A 33 -8.35 3.09 6.12
N LYS A 34 -9.54 3.32 5.55
CA LYS A 34 -10.81 2.87 6.12
C LYS A 34 -10.90 1.35 6.17
N ILE A 35 -10.52 0.65 5.10
CA ILE A 35 -10.58 -0.81 5.02
C ILE A 35 -9.51 -1.45 5.92
N THR A 36 -8.27 -0.96 5.89
CA THR A 36 -7.14 -1.51 6.67
C THR A 36 -7.46 -1.56 8.17
N PHE A 37 -8.19 -0.57 8.69
CA PHE A 37 -8.50 -0.45 10.11
C PHE A 37 -9.96 -0.80 10.45
N SER A 38 -10.73 -1.41 9.53
CA SER A 38 -12.07 -1.91 9.85
C SER A 38 -11.99 -3.18 10.70
N GLU A 39 -12.99 -3.41 11.54
CA GLU A 39 -13.06 -4.59 12.40
C GLU A 39 -13.18 -5.90 11.62
N SER A 40 -13.74 -5.84 10.41
CA SER A 40 -13.83 -6.97 9.47
C SER A 40 -12.49 -7.38 8.86
N THR A 41 -11.48 -6.50 8.90
CA THR A 41 -10.17 -6.76 8.30
C THR A 41 -9.29 -7.50 9.29
N LYS A 42 -8.64 -8.56 8.81
CA LYS A 42 -7.78 -9.43 9.60
C LYS A 42 -6.33 -9.27 9.14
N HIS A 43 -5.44 -9.00 10.09
CA HIS A 43 -3.99 -8.91 9.85
C HIS A 43 -3.29 -10.08 10.52
N ARG A 44 -2.45 -10.79 9.77
CA ARG A 44 -1.68 -11.93 10.27
C ARG A 44 -0.31 -11.48 10.76
N PHE A 45 0.08 -11.99 11.92
CA PHE A 45 1.37 -11.72 12.53
C PHE A 45 2.01 -12.99 13.06
N LYS A 46 3.34 -13.01 13.02
CA LYS A 46 4.17 -14.05 13.63
C LYS A 46 5.09 -13.45 14.68
N CYS A 47 5.04 -13.99 15.90
CA CYS A 47 5.89 -13.52 16.99
C CYS A 47 7.33 -14.03 16.83
N THR A 48 8.33 -13.14 16.89
CA THR A 48 9.74 -13.59 16.80
C THR A 48 10.21 -14.34 18.06
N SER A 49 9.51 -14.20 19.19
CA SER A 49 9.92 -14.82 20.46
C SER A 49 9.37 -16.25 20.60
N CYS A 50 8.05 -16.43 20.47
CA CYS A 50 7.40 -17.74 20.61
C CYS A 50 7.10 -18.43 19.27
N GLN A 51 7.40 -17.79 18.13
CA GLN A 51 7.20 -18.31 16.76
C GLN A 51 5.74 -18.67 16.40
N LYS A 52 4.77 -18.38 17.28
CA LYS A 52 3.35 -18.57 17.01
C LYS A 52 2.81 -17.50 16.06
N GLU A 53 1.92 -17.95 15.19
CA GLU A 53 1.14 -17.14 14.27
C GLU A 53 -0.23 -16.83 14.88
N TYR A 54 -0.67 -15.58 14.74
CA TYR A 54 -1.95 -15.12 15.24
C TYR A 54 -2.53 -14.03 14.33
N THR A 55 -3.81 -13.76 14.50
CA THR A 55 -4.53 -12.76 13.72
C THR A 55 -5.11 -11.71 14.65
N ILE A 56 -4.94 -10.43 14.30
CA ILE A 56 -5.62 -9.32 14.97
C ILE A 56 -6.53 -8.59 13.98
N ASN A 57 -7.63 -8.02 14.47
CA ASN A 57 -8.53 -7.26 13.63
C ASN A 57 -7.96 -5.86 13.31
N GLY A 58 -8.55 -5.14 12.35
CA GLY A 58 -8.06 -3.83 11.92
C GLY A 58 -8.10 -2.77 13.02
N GLY A 59 -9.10 -2.80 13.91
CA GLY A 59 -9.21 -1.87 15.03
C GLY A 59 -8.08 -2.06 16.06
N GLU A 60 -7.80 -3.31 16.42
CA GLU A 60 -6.71 -3.70 17.32
C GLU A 60 -5.34 -3.46 16.67
N ALA A 61 -5.20 -3.78 15.38
CA ALA A 61 -4.01 -3.45 14.60
C ALA A 61 -3.74 -1.95 14.60
N LYS A 62 -4.75 -1.10 14.46
CA LYS A 62 -4.58 0.36 14.55
C LYS A 62 -3.99 0.76 15.90
N LYS A 63 -4.52 0.24 17.00
CA LYS A 63 -4.04 0.56 18.36
C LYS A 63 -2.61 0.09 18.59
N LYS A 64 -2.29 -1.15 18.20
CA LYS A 64 -0.97 -1.76 18.43
C LYS A 64 0.10 -1.22 17.50
N LEU A 65 -0.23 -0.92 16.24
CA LEU A 65 0.74 -0.45 15.24
C LEU A 65 0.95 1.06 15.28
N SER A 66 -0.03 1.83 15.78
CA SER A 66 0.10 3.28 15.95
C SER A 66 1.16 3.59 17.00
N GLY A 67 2.33 4.03 16.55
CA GLY A 67 3.47 4.36 17.42
C GLY A 67 4.39 3.17 17.74
N ALA A 68 4.13 1.98 17.19
CA ALA A 68 5.05 0.85 17.36
C ALA A 68 6.37 1.09 16.63
N ILE A 69 7.47 0.63 17.23
CA ILE A 69 8.79 0.61 16.58
C ILE A 69 8.70 -0.34 15.39
N LYS A 70 8.96 0.19 14.20
CA LYS A 70 8.96 -0.55 12.93
C LYS A 70 10.37 -0.94 12.55
N LYS A 71 10.60 -2.20 12.24
CA LYS A 71 11.84 -2.72 11.66
C LYS A 71 11.55 -3.35 10.30
N SER A 72 12.25 -2.90 9.27
CA SER A 72 12.22 -3.59 7.97
C SER A 72 13.39 -4.56 7.91
N VAL A 73 13.12 -5.83 7.64
CA VAL A 73 14.15 -6.82 7.38
C VAL A 73 14.16 -7.07 5.88
N GLN A 74 15.30 -6.79 5.24
CA GLN A 74 15.46 -6.91 3.80
C GLN A 74 16.56 -7.92 3.51
N THR A 75 16.23 -8.94 2.73
CA THR A 75 17.17 -9.89 2.15
C THR A 75 16.88 -9.98 0.65
N PRO A 76 17.81 -10.48 -0.18
CA PRO A 76 17.60 -10.63 -1.62
C PRO A 76 16.37 -11.48 -1.98
N PHE A 77 15.98 -12.40 -1.09
CA PHE A 77 14.91 -13.37 -1.31
C PHE A 77 13.63 -13.06 -0.51
N ARG A 78 13.74 -12.33 0.60
CA ARG A 78 12.62 -12.04 1.50
C ARG A 78 12.73 -10.64 2.06
N GLN A 79 11.63 -9.89 1.94
CA GLN A 79 11.45 -8.65 2.67
C GLN A 79 10.25 -8.76 3.59
N THR A 80 10.43 -8.29 4.82
CA THR A 80 9.37 -8.34 5.82
C THR A 80 9.38 -7.10 6.71
N THR A 81 8.22 -6.81 7.29
CA THR A 81 8.04 -5.70 8.22
C THR A 81 7.71 -6.28 9.57
N GLN A 82 8.49 -5.90 10.58
CA GLN A 82 8.29 -6.26 11.96
C GLN A 82 7.86 -5.04 12.76
N TYR A 83 6.95 -5.24 13.70
CA TYR A 83 6.45 -4.22 14.62
C TYR A 83 6.68 -4.67 16.06
N LYS A 84 7.21 -3.80 16.92
CA LYS A 84 7.46 -4.15 18.31
C LYS A 84 6.22 -3.88 19.16
N PHE A 85 5.57 -4.94 19.64
CA PHE A 85 4.45 -4.87 20.59
C PHE A 85 4.29 -6.19 21.37
N SER A 86 3.44 -6.19 22.40
CA SER A 86 3.21 -7.38 23.23
C SER A 86 2.46 -8.48 22.46
N CYS A 87 3.04 -9.67 22.40
CA CYS A 87 2.44 -10.83 21.75
C CYS A 87 1.18 -11.28 22.51
N PRO A 88 0.03 -11.49 21.85
CA PRO A 88 -1.17 -11.99 22.53
C PRO A 88 -1.01 -13.43 23.04
N GLU A 89 -0.12 -14.23 22.42
CA GLU A 89 0.07 -15.64 22.75
C GLU A 89 1.02 -15.89 23.93
N CYS A 90 2.11 -15.12 24.03
CA CYS A 90 3.13 -15.32 25.09
C CYS A 90 3.34 -14.10 25.99
N GLN A 91 2.60 -13.00 25.75
CA GLN A 91 2.69 -11.73 26.48
C GLN A 91 4.06 -11.04 26.49
N GLN A 92 5.04 -11.57 25.76
CA GLN A 92 6.37 -10.98 25.64
C GLN A 92 6.36 -9.78 24.69
N TYR A 93 7.06 -8.72 25.09
CA TYR A 93 7.24 -7.52 24.29
C TYR A 93 8.35 -7.74 23.24
N ALA A 94 7.96 -8.27 22.09
CA ALA A 94 8.86 -8.72 21.03
C ALA A 94 8.48 -8.14 19.66
N PHE A 95 9.32 -8.40 18.66
CA PHE A 95 9.00 -8.08 17.28
C PHE A 95 7.95 -9.05 16.74
N GLN A 96 6.98 -8.50 16.02
CA GLN A 96 5.86 -9.20 15.42
C GLN A 96 5.95 -8.99 13.91
N GLU A 97 6.25 -10.05 13.18
CA GLU A 97 6.40 -10.02 11.75
C GLU A 97 5.02 -9.99 11.08
N LYS A 98 4.74 -8.96 10.27
CA LYS A 98 3.50 -8.90 9.50
C LYS A 98 3.60 -9.81 8.28
N GLU A 99 2.65 -10.71 8.17
CA GLU A 99 2.46 -11.56 7.01
C GLU A 99 1.44 -10.91 6.07
N PHE A 100 1.80 -10.81 4.79
CA PHE A 100 0.96 -10.25 3.74
C PHE A 100 0.48 -11.40 2.85
N ASP A 101 -0.77 -11.32 2.39
CA ASP A 101 -1.33 -12.33 1.48
C ASP A 101 -0.51 -12.45 0.19
N ILE A 102 -0.03 -11.32 -0.32
CA ILE A 102 0.91 -11.24 -1.43
C ILE A 102 2.19 -10.63 -0.90
N ASN A 103 3.27 -11.42 -0.84
CA ASN A 103 4.61 -10.94 -0.49
C ASN A 103 5.61 -11.41 -1.56
N GLN A 104 5.85 -10.56 -2.56
CA GLN A 104 6.82 -10.85 -3.62
C GLN A 104 8.00 -9.89 -3.54
N THR A 105 9.19 -10.45 -3.54
CA THR A 105 10.45 -9.70 -3.70
C THR A 105 10.96 -9.95 -5.11
N LYS A 106 11.16 -8.88 -5.90
CA LYS A 106 11.69 -8.93 -7.26
C LYS A 106 12.99 -8.12 -7.34
N LEU A 107 13.71 -8.29 -8.45
CA LEU A 107 14.97 -7.59 -8.74
C LEU A 107 16.00 -7.75 -7.61
N LEU A 108 16.24 -8.99 -7.15
CA LEU A 108 17.23 -9.31 -6.10
C LEU A 108 17.06 -8.52 -4.79
N GLY A 109 15.83 -8.12 -4.45
CA GLY A 109 15.56 -7.30 -3.27
C GLY A 109 15.28 -5.83 -3.55
N ASN A 110 15.43 -5.36 -4.80
CA ASN A 110 15.21 -3.94 -5.09
C ASN A 110 13.72 -3.57 -5.20
N THR A 111 12.84 -4.55 -5.45
CA THR A 111 11.40 -4.29 -5.55
C THR A 111 10.61 -5.20 -4.62
N ARG A 112 9.70 -4.59 -3.89
CA ARG A 112 8.84 -5.25 -2.92
C ARG A 112 7.38 -5.00 -3.26
N VAL A 113 6.63 -6.07 -3.41
CA VAL A 113 5.18 -6.01 -3.54
C VAL A 113 4.57 -6.69 -2.32
N GLN A 114 3.97 -5.89 -1.45
CA GLN A 114 3.26 -6.36 -0.28
C GLN A 114 1.84 -5.83 -0.27
N ILE A 115 0.91 -6.75 -0.47
CA ILE A 115 -0.50 -6.42 -0.68
C ILE A 115 -1.32 -7.42 0.11
N ASP A 116 -2.23 -6.89 0.91
CA ASP A 116 -3.30 -7.68 1.51
C ASP A 116 -4.49 -7.73 0.54
N THR A 117 -5.23 -8.84 0.50
CA THR A 117 -6.29 -9.08 -0.50
C THR A 117 -7.33 -7.96 -0.55
N PHE A 118 -7.66 -7.38 0.61
CA PHE A 118 -8.61 -6.28 0.72
C PHE A 118 -8.16 -4.96 0.07
N GLN A 119 -6.85 -4.79 -0.18
CA GLN A 119 -6.28 -3.60 -0.84
C GLN A 119 -6.32 -3.71 -2.38
N ILE A 120 -6.56 -4.90 -2.93
CA ILE A 120 -6.54 -5.14 -4.38
C ILE A 120 -7.65 -4.36 -5.10
N LYS A 121 -8.88 -4.43 -4.59
CA LYS A 121 -10.04 -3.75 -5.20
C LYS A 121 -9.86 -2.23 -5.29
N PRO A 122 -9.55 -1.51 -4.20
CA PRO A 122 -9.34 -0.06 -4.28
C PRO A 122 -8.12 0.28 -5.17
N PHE A 123 -7.06 -0.53 -5.16
CA PHE A 123 -5.93 -0.34 -6.07
C PHE A 123 -6.32 -0.48 -7.55
N LYS A 124 -7.14 -1.47 -7.90
CA LYS A 124 -7.65 -1.66 -9.27
C LYS A 124 -8.44 -0.43 -9.75
N GLU A 125 -9.26 0.16 -8.89
CA GLU A 125 -10.00 1.38 -9.22
C GLU A 125 -9.07 2.57 -9.48
N PHE A 126 -8.04 2.76 -8.65
CA PHE A 126 -7.03 3.80 -8.86
C PHE A 126 -6.21 3.57 -10.14
N ALA A 127 -5.82 2.33 -10.41
CA ALA A 127 -5.09 1.97 -11.62
C ALA A 127 -5.90 2.29 -12.88
N LEU A 128 -7.19 1.93 -12.92
CA LEU A 128 -8.04 2.13 -14.08
C LEU A 128 -8.48 3.59 -14.27
N LYS A 129 -8.74 4.33 -13.19
CA LYS A 129 -9.31 5.70 -13.26
C LYS A 129 -8.29 6.81 -13.08
N GLY A 130 -7.14 6.52 -12.49
CA GLY A 130 -6.06 7.48 -12.22
C GLY A 130 -4.84 7.20 -13.08
N ILE A 131 -4.20 6.04 -12.89
CA ILE A 131 -2.92 5.71 -13.55
C ILE A 131 -3.09 5.57 -15.06
N LEU A 132 -4.03 4.73 -15.52
CA LEU A 132 -4.19 4.41 -16.93
C LEU A 132 -4.53 5.64 -17.80
N PRO A 133 -5.48 6.52 -17.43
CA PRO A 133 -5.75 7.73 -18.20
C PRO A 133 -4.55 8.68 -18.25
N MET A 134 -3.79 8.77 -17.16
CA MET A 134 -2.57 9.60 -17.12
C MET A 134 -1.51 9.05 -18.08
N LEU A 135 -1.26 7.74 -18.08
CA LEU A 135 -0.31 7.09 -18.99
C LEU A 135 -0.72 7.26 -20.46
N ILE A 136 -1.99 7.04 -20.78
CA ILE A 136 -2.51 7.23 -22.14
C ILE A 136 -2.37 8.70 -22.57
N GLY A 137 -2.73 9.64 -21.69
CA GLY A 137 -2.56 11.06 -21.96
C GLY A 137 -1.10 11.44 -22.19
N MET A 138 -0.18 10.95 -21.35
CA MET A 138 1.26 11.18 -21.55
C MET A 138 1.78 10.54 -22.84
N LEU A 139 1.25 9.41 -23.29
CA LEU A 139 1.72 8.76 -24.51
C LEU A 139 1.19 9.45 -25.78
N LEU A 140 -0.07 9.88 -25.78
CA LEU A 140 -0.71 10.53 -26.92
C LEU A 140 -0.37 12.03 -27.03
N LEU A 141 -0.15 12.67 -25.88
CA LEU A 141 0.12 14.10 -25.72
C LEU A 141 1.50 14.31 -25.11
N GLY A 142 2.42 13.36 -25.27
CA GLY A 142 3.81 13.34 -24.79
C GLY A 142 4.80 14.02 -25.72
#